data_AF-A0A6B3ST84-F1
#
_entry.id   AF-A0A6B3ST84-F1
#
_cell.length_a   1.000
_cell.length_b   1.000
_cell.length_c   1.000
_cell.angle_alpha   90.00
_cell.angle_beta   90.00
_cell.angle_gamma   90.00
#
_symmetry.space_group_name_H-M   'P 1'
#
loop_
_entity.id
_entity.type
_entity.pdbx_description
1 polymer ?
#
loop_
_entity_poly.entity_id
_entity_poly.type
_entity_poly.pdbx_seq_one_letter_code
_entity_poly.pdbx_strand_id
1 'polypeptide(L)'
;MAWFRKVLQRATDATGAKSATAATAATSNEATPGDEPKPSRTPQQRAGQAAEEAALRHLLSQGMRLEQRNFLCKGGEIDLIMWQDATLVFVEVRKRANGRFGGALASIGAQKQRRLILAAELFLQRFRHAPPCRFDIIAIDDGKLSWVRDAIQA
;
A
#
# COMPACT_ATOMS: atom_id res chain seq x y z
N MET A 1 6.21 -8.18 -18.59
CA MET A 1 6.02 -7.92 -20.04
C MET A 1 4.73 -8.48 -20.64
N ALA A 2 4.64 -9.73 -21.12
CA ALA A 2 3.42 -10.24 -21.79
C ALA A 2 2.30 -10.65 -20.82
N TRP A 3 2.67 -11.15 -19.64
CA TRP A 3 1.78 -11.64 -18.58
C TRP A 3 0.96 -10.52 -17.91
N PHE A 4 1.63 -9.44 -17.53
CA PHE A 4 1.11 -8.32 -16.74
C PHE A 4 -0.18 -7.69 -17.34
N ARG A 5 -0.10 -7.27 -18.61
CA ARG A 5 -1.23 -6.65 -19.34
C ARG A 5 -2.47 -7.54 -19.52
N LYS A 6 -2.37 -8.85 -19.28
CA LYS A 6 -3.52 -9.78 -19.38
C LYS A 6 -4.27 -9.96 -18.05
N VAL A 7 -3.68 -9.52 -16.92
CA VAL A 7 -4.28 -9.62 -15.58
C VAL A 7 -5.10 -8.36 -15.23
N LEU A 8 -4.61 -7.17 -15.60
CA LEU A 8 -5.26 -5.89 -15.30
C LEU A 8 -6.58 -5.65 -16.06
N GLN A 9 -6.77 -6.26 -17.23
CA GLN A 9 -7.92 -6.00 -18.11
C GLN A 9 -9.26 -6.63 -17.65
N ARG A 10 -9.40 -6.99 -16.37
CA ARG A 10 -10.57 -7.71 -15.80
C ARG A 10 -11.00 -7.20 -14.42
N ALA A 11 -10.99 -5.88 -14.23
CA ALA A 11 -11.44 -5.20 -13.01
C ALA A 11 -12.87 -4.65 -13.09
N THR A 12 -13.74 -5.26 -13.91
CA THR A 12 -15.19 -5.00 -13.95
C THR A 12 -15.94 -6.33 -13.78
N ASP A 13 -17.13 -6.25 -13.18
CA ASP A 13 -18.13 -7.33 -13.02
C ASP A 13 -17.77 -8.51 -12.08
N ALA A 14 -17.78 -8.25 -10.77
CA ALA A 14 -18.20 -9.25 -9.77
C ALA A 14 -18.61 -8.59 -8.43
N THR A 15 -19.85 -8.79 -7.98
CA THR A 15 -20.35 -8.37 -6.66
C THR A 15 -20.94 -9.57 -5.92
N GLY A 16 -20.45 -9.89 -4.71
CA GLY A 16 -21.22 -10.73 -3.78
C GLY A 16 -20.46 -11.59 -2.76
N ALA A 17 -20.65 -11.23 -1.47
CA ALA A 17 -20.80 -12.13 -0.30
C ALA A 17 -19.61 -13.01 0.18
N LYS A 18 -19.50 -13.43 1.47
CA LYS A 18 -20.00 -12.95 2.78
C LYS A 18 -19.28 -13.75 3.90
N SER A 19 -18.97 -13.13 5.05
CA SER A 19 -18.61 -13.79 6.35
C SER A 19 -17.33 -14.65 6.36
N ALA A 20 -16.65 -14.97 7.47
CA ALA A 20 -16.52 -14.47 8.86
C ALA A 20 -15.14 -14.97 9.39
N THR A 21 -14.67 -14.97 10.64
CA THR A 21 -15.21 -14.73 12.01
C THR A 21 -14.06 -14.21 12.91
N ALA A 22 -14.28 -13.98 14.21
CA ALA A 22 -13.26 -13.51 15.18
C ALA A 22 -12.88 -14.55 16.26
N ALA A 23 -11.71 -14.37 16.90
CA ALA A 23 -11.24 -15.06 18.11
C ALA A 23 -10.28 -14.14 18.92
N THR A 24 -10.03 -14.43 20.19
CA THR A 24 -9.71 -13.39 21.21
C THR A 24 -8.69 -13.81 22.30
N ALA A 25 -7.86 -12.83 22.72
CA ALA A 25 -7.13 -12.68 24.00
C ALA A 25 -5.81 -13.46 24.30
N ALA A 26 -5.19 -13.06 25.42
CA ALA A 26 -4.08 -13.65 26.19
C ALA A 26 -2.62 -13.28 25.84
N THR A 27 -2.27 -12.05 26.23
CA THR A 27 -1.02 -11.62 26.91
C THR A 27 0.04 -12.67 27.31
N SER A 28 1.31 -12.37 26.98
CA SER A 28 2.49 -12.61 27.83
C SER A 28 3.54 -11.52 27.55
N ASN A 29 4.34 -11.14 28.54
CA ASN A 29 5.27 -10.00 28.47
C ASN A 29 6.62 -10.34 29.11
N GLU A 30 7.62 -10.66 28.29
CA GLU A 30 9.01 -10.89 28.70
C GLU A 30 9.95 -10.02 27.87
N ALA A 31 10.82 -9.26 28.54
CA ALA A 31 11.71 -8.29 27.92
C ALA A 31 13.16 -8.77 27.98
N THR A 32 13.68 -9.27 26.84
CA THR A 32 15.09 -9.64 26.70
C THR A 32 15.97 -8.38 26.64
N PRO A 33 17.06 -8.27 27.43
CA PRO A 33 17.91 -7.08 27.43
C PRO A 33 18.74 -6.98 26.14
N GLY A 34 18.55 -5.89 25.40
CA GLY A 34 19.29 -5.62 24.14
C GLY A 34 18.86 -4.35 23.42
N ASP A 35 18.27 -3.36 24.13
CA ASP A 35 17.75 -2.14 23.51
C ASP A 35 18.87 -1.08 23.34
N GLU A 36 19.72 -1.27 22.34
CA GLU A 36 20.46 -0.13 21.78
C GLU A 36 19.46 0.87 21.18
N PRO A 37 19.49 2.15 21.59
CA PRO A 37 18.49 3.12 21.16
C PRO A 37 18.60 3.39 19.66
N LYS A 38 17.68 2.80 18.89
CA LYS A 38 17.59 2.95 17.43
C LYS A 38 17.65 4.44 17.03
N PRO A 39 18.47 4.81 16.03
CA PRO A 39 18.77 6.21 15.73
C PRO A 39 17.51 7.04 15.52
N SER A 40 17.51 8.25 16.08
CA SER A 40 16.30 9.05 16.23
C SER A 40 15.75 9.48 14.86
N ARG A 41 14.56 8.95 14.51
CA ARG A 41 13.90 9.23 13.22
C ARG A 41 13.81 10.73 12.97
N THR A 42 14.14 11.18 11.76
CA THR A 42 14.04 12.59 11.36
C THR A 42 12.58 13.07 11.36
N PRO A 43 12.30 14.38 11.46
CA PRO A 43 10.95 14.91 11.37
C PRO A 43 10.22 14.46 10.09
N GLN A 44 10.94 14.35 8.97
CA GLN A 44 10.44 13.88 7.68
C GLN A 44 10.06 12.39 7.73
N GLN A 45 10.91 11.53 8.31
CA GLN A 45 10.62 10.11 8.50
C GLN A 45 9.40 9.89 9.41
N ARG A 46 9.31 10.62 10.54
CA ARG A 46 8.14 10.59 11.43
C ARG A 46 6.87 11.03 10.71
N ALA A 47 6.95 12.09 9.90
CA ALA A 47 5.81 12.59 9.13
C ALA A 47 5.38 11.65 8.00
N GLY A 48 6.31 10.91 7.39
CA GLY A 48 6.01 9.83 6.44
C GLY A 48 5.28 8.67 7.12
N GLN A 49 5.82 8.18 8.24
CA GLN A 49 5.19 7.11 9.03
C GLN A 49 3.79 7.50 9.53
N ALA A 50 3.57 8.75 9.96
CA ALA A 50 2.25 9.24 10.35
C ALA A 50 1.26 9.31 9.17
N ALA A 51 1.74 9.60 7.96
CA ALA A 51 0.92 9.56 6.75
C ALA A 51 0.57 8.11 6.35
N GLU A 52 1.53 7.18 6.42
CA GLU A 52 1.30 5.74 6.21
C GLU A 52 0.25 5.19 7.19
N GLU A 53 0.33 5.56 8.47
CA GLU A 53 -0.62 5.13 9.51
C GLU A 53 -2.01 5.76 9.35
N ALA A 54 -2.09 6.98 8.80
CA ALA A 54 -3.38 7.59 8.43
C ALA A 54 -4.00 6.93 7.19
N ALA A 55 -3.18 6.62 6.18
CA ALA A 55 -3.61 5.90 4.98
C ALA A 55 -4.11 4.50 5.32
N LEU A 56 -3.37 3.74 6.13
CA LEU A 56 -3.77 2.40 6.58
C LEU A 56 -5.11 2.42 7.32
N ARG A 57 -5.26 3.28 8.33
CA ARG A 57 -6.52 3.39 9.09
C ARG A 57 -7.71 3.81 8.22
N HIS A 58 -7.49 4.63 7.19
CA HIS A 58 -8.52 4.94 6.21
C HIS A 58 -8.90 3.70 5.38
N LEU A 59 -7.93 3.00 4.77
CA LEU A 59 -8.22 1.82 3.95
C LEU A 59 -8.91 0.71 4.77
N LEU A 60 -8.50 0.50 6.03
CA LEU A 60 -9.17 -0.42 6.96
C LEU A 60 -10.63 -0.01 7.24
N SER A 61 -10.92 1.29 7.43
CA SER A 61 -12.31 1.76 7.61
C SER A 61 -13.16 1.74 6.34
N GLN A 62 -12.52 1.55 5.17
CA GLN A 62 -13.16 1.26 3.90
C GLN A 62 -13.36 -0.26 3.66
N GLY A 63 -13.15 -1.09 4.69
CA GLY A 63 -13.36 -2.54 4.64
C GLY A 63 -12.23 -3.34 3.98
N MET A 64 -11.13 -2.70 3.58
CA MET A 64 -9.98 -3.39 3.00
C MET A 64 -9.17 -4.10 4.09
N ARG A 65 -8.55 -5.24 3.76
CA ARG A 65 -7.72 -6.02 4.68
C ARG A 65 -6.25 -5.80 4.37
N LEU A 66 -5.42 -5.53 5.38
CA LEU A 66 -3.96 -5.44 5.22
C LEU A 66 -3.35 -6.82 4.89
N GLU A 67 -2.47 -6.85 3.90
CA GLU A 67 -1.63 -8.01 3.55
C GLU A 67 -0.18 -7.78 4.04
N GLN A 68 0.46 -6.68 3.61
CA GLN A 68 1.82 -6.33 4.05
C GLN A 68 2.02 -4.80 4.08
N ARG A 69 2.77 -4.30 5.06
CA ARG A 69 3.31 -2.92 5.10
C ARG A 69 4.78 -2.92 4.68
N ASN A 70 5.25 -1.80 4.13
CA ASN A 70 6.66 -1.53 3.80
C ASN A 70 7.35 -2.72 3.10
N PHE A 71 6.76 -3.20 1.99
CA PHE A 71 7.36 -4.26 1.20
C PHE A 71 8.57 -3.70 0.43
N LEU A 72 9.76 -4.23 0.72
CA LEU A 72 11.03 -3.81 0.12
C LEU A 72 11.62 -4.96 -0.72
N CYS A 73 12.12 -4.62 -1.91
CA CYS A 73 12.80 -5.58 -2.79
C CYS A 73 13.97 -4.91 -3.54
N LYS A 74 14.78 -5.69 -4.27
CA LYS A 74 15.88 -5.14 -5.06
C LYS A 74 15.34 -4.20 -6.15
N GLY A 75 15.52 -2.90 -5.95
CA GLY A 75 15.09 -1.83 -6.86
C GLY A 75 13.66 -1.30 -6.63
N GLY A 76 12.84 -1.92 -5.79
CA GLY A 76 11.42 -1.58 -5.61
C GLY A 76 10.99 -1.46 -4.15
N GLU A 77 9.88 -0.76 -3.92
CA GLU A 77 9.26 -0.54 -2.61
C GLU A 77 7.74 -0.30 -2.79
N ILE A 78 6.91 -0.80 -1.88
CA ILE A 78 5.47 -0.50 -1.79
C ILE A 78 5.11 -0.27 -0.32
N ASP A 79 4.43 0.84 -0.03
CA ASP A 79 4.17 1.28 1.35
C ASP A 79 3.09 0.42 2.03
N LEU A 80 1.98 0.16 1.34
CA LEU A 80 0.91 -0.73 1.82
C LEU A 80 0.45 -1.68 0.69
N ILE A 81 0.23 -2.93 1.03
CA ILE A 81 -0.36 -3.96 0.16
C ILE A 81 -1.63 -4.45 0.86
N MET A 82 -2.75 -4.37 0.15
CA MET A 82 -4.09 -4.53 0.72
C MET A 82 -4.95 -5.45 -0.15
N TRP A 83 -5.90 -6.16 0.46
CA TRP A 83 -7.00 -6.81 -0.25
C TRP A 83 -8.24 -5.94 -0.26
N GLN A 84 -8.86 -5.80 -1.42
CA GLN A 84 -10.25 -5.43 -1.57
C GLN A 84 -10.96 -6.57 -2.30
N ASP A 85 -11.79 -7.33 -1.58
CA ASP A 85 -12.38 -8.57 -2.06
C ASP A 85 -11.29 -9.52 -2.63
N ALA A 86 -11.41 -9.96 -3.88
CA ALA A 86 -10.41 -10.77 -4.57
C ALA A 86 -9.26 -9.95 -5.23
N THR A 87 -9.26 -8.62 -5.10
CA THR A 87 -8.27 -7.72 -5.74
C THR A 87 -7.13 -7.38 -4.78
N LEU A 88 -5.89 -7.57 -5.24
CA LEU A 88 -4.69 -7.15 -4.53
C LEU A 88 -4.30 -5.72 -4.94
N VAL A 89 -4.41 -4.79 -4.01
CA VAL A 89 -4.20 -3.36 -4.23
C VAL A 89 -2.84 -2.95 -3.67
N PHE A 90 -1.97 -2.45 -4.55
CA PHE A 90 -0.67 -1.90 -4.19
C PHE A 90 -0.79 -0.39 -3.99
N VAL A 91 -0.44 0.13 -2.81
CA VAL A 91 -0.67 1.53 -2.44
C VAL A 91 0.64 2.25 -2.15
N GLU A 92 0.81 3.40 -2.81
CA GLU A 92 1.82 4.41 -2.49
C GLU A 92 1.19 5.51 -1.61
N VAL A 93 1.88 5.94 -0.56
CA VAL A 93 1.44 6.97 0.38
C VAL A 93 2.33 8.20 0.30
N ARG A 94 1.76 9.32 -0.19
CA ARG A 94 2.46 10.59 -0.38
C ARG A 94 2.04 11.60 0.68
N LYS A 95 2.89 11.90 1.65
CA LYS A 95 2.76 13.19 2.37
C LYS A 95 3.15 14.31 1.39
N ARG A 96 2.25 15.28 1.20
CA ARG A 96 2.52 16.55 0.54
C ARG A 96 2.92 17.60 1.57
N ALA A 97 3.68 18.60 1.11
CA ALA A 97 4.13 19.74 1.92
C ALA A 97 3.63 21.09 1.38
N ASN A 98 3.02 21.10 0.19
CA ASN A 98 2.44 22.26 -0.48
C ASN A 98 1.58 21.77 -1.64
N GLY A 99 0.27 22.04 -1.61
CA GLY A 99 -0.68 21.64 -2.66
C GLY A 99 -0.58 22.37 -4.00
N ARG A 100 0.48 23.16 -4.24
CA ARG A 100 0.61 24.09 -5.39
C ARG A 100 1.03 23.44 -6.72
N PHE A 101 1.29 22.13 -6.74
CA PHE A 101 1.65 21.39 -7.95
C PHE A 101 0.80 20.12 -8.09
N GLY A 102 0.64 19.65 -9.34
CA GLY A 102 -0.43 18.77 -9.82
C GLY A 102 -0.83 17.61 -8.90
N GLY A 103 -2.10 17.19 -8.96
CA GLY A 103 -2.74 16.20 -8.09
C GLY A 103 -2.01 14.85 -7.98
N ALA A 104 -2.46 13.98 -7.05
CA ALA A 104 -1.71 12.83 -6.54
C ALA A 104 -0.82 12.09 -7.58
N LEU A 105 -1.39 11.70 -8.72
CA LEU A 105 -0.71 11.01 -9.82
C LEU A 105 0.50 11.79 -10.39
N ALA A 106 0.39 13.10 -10.59
CA ALA A 106 1.48 13.93 -11.13
C ALA A 106 2.69 14.02 -10.18
N SER A 107 2.55 13.61 -8.91
CA SER A 107 3.68 13.48 -7.97
C SER A 107 4.38 12.11 -7.99
N ILE A 108 3.94 11.19 -8.86
CA ILE A 108 4.57 9.87 -9.10
C ILE A 108 5.18 9.85 -10.50
N GLY A 109 6.40 10.39 -10.62
CA GLY A 109 7.16 10.36 -11.87
C GLY A 109 7.53 8.93 -12.31
N ALA A 110 7.79 8.76 -13.61
CA ALA A 110 7.96 7.46 -14.26
C ALA A 110 9.01 6.52 -13.62
N GLN A 111 10.03 7.06 -12.96
CA GLN A 111 10.99 6.23 -12.20
C GLN A 111 10.31 5.52 -11.02
N LYS A 112 9.50 6.22 -10.22
CA LYS A 112 8.80 5.64 -9.07
C LYS A 112 7.69 4.68 -9.51
N GLN A 113 7.02 4.95 -10.63
CA GLN A 113 6.09 4.00 -11.26
C GLN A 113 6.80 2.66 -11.57
N ARG A 114 7.97 2.69 -12.24
CA ARG A 114 8.77 1.47 -12.52
C ARG A 114 9.19 0.73 -11.26
N ARG A 115 9.52 1.44 -10.17
CA ARG A 115 9.87 0.84 -8.87
C ARG A 115 8.67 0.14 -8.20
N LEU A 116 7.48 0.73 -8.29
CA LEU A 116 6.22 0.16 -7.81
C LEU A 116 5.83 -1.09 -8.62
N ILE A 117 5.91 -1.01 -9.95
CA ILE A 117 5.61 -2.14 -10.86
C ILE A 117 6.56 -3.31 -10.62
N LEU A 118 7.87 -3.07 -10.50
CA LEU A 118 8.87 -4.10 -10.20
C LEU A 118 8.62 -4.77 -8.83
N ALA A 119 8.26 -3.99 -7.82
CA ALA A 119 7.91 -4.53 -6.51
C ALA A 119 6.63 -5.38 -6.56
N ALA A 120 5.62 -4.96 -7.32
CA ALA A 120 4.40 -5.74 -7.52
C ALA A 120 4.68 -7.03 -8.30
N GLU A 121 5.44 -7.00 -9.40
CA GLU A 121 5.84 -8.20 -10.15
C GLU A 121 6.58 -9.20 -9.24
N LEU A 122 7.48 -8.73 -8.34
CA LEU A 122 8.20 -9.59 -7.39
C LEU A 122 7.31 -10.09 -6.23
N PHE A 123 6.37 -9.28 -5.74
CA PHE A 123 5.41 -9.71 -4.72
C PHE A 123 4.47 -10.79 -5.25
N LEU A 124 4.00 -10.64 -6.49
CA LEU A 124 3.04 -11.56 -7.13
C LEU A 124 3.61 -12.96 -7.39
N GLN A 125 4.94 -13.14 -7.39
CA GLN A 125 5.59 -14.47 -7.49
C GLN A 125 5.24 -15.41 -6.31
N ARG A 126 4.67 -14.87 -5.22
CA ARG A 126 4.16 -15.65 -4.08
C ARG A 126 2.88 -16.43 -4.41
N PHE A 127 2.18 -16.10 -5.50
CA PHE A 127 0.91 -16.72 -5.88
C PHE A 127 1.08 -17.63 -7.11
N ARG A 128 0.49 -18.83 -7.08
CA ARG A 128 0.45 -19.76 -8.23
C ARG A 128 -0.21 -19.12 -9.46
N HIS A 129 -1.24 -18.31 -9.23
CA HIS A 129 -1.89 -17.46 -10.22
C HIS A 129 -2.02 -16.07 -9.59
N ALA A 130 -1.65 -15.01 -10.31
CA ALA A 130 -1.84 -13.66 -9.79
C ALA A 130 -3.34 -13.36 -9.62
N PRO A 131 -3.76 -12.78 -8.49
CA PRO A 131 -5.09 -12.18 -8.38
C PRO A 131 -5.23 -10.99 -9.35
N PRO A 132 -6.45 -10.52 -9.64
CA PRO A 132 -6.66 -9.16 -10.11
C PRO A 132 -5.91 -8.18 -9.21
N CYS A 133 -5.26 -7.18 -9.80
CA CYS A 133 -4.50 -6.19 -9.05
C CYS A 133 -4.66 -4.80 -9.64
N ARG A 134 -4.35 -3.78 -8.85
CA ARG A 134 -4.29 -2.37 -9.28
C ARG A 134 -3.34 -1.57 -8.40
N PHE A 135 -2.97 -0.38 -8.85
CA PHE A 135 -2.16 0.57 -8.09
C PHE A 135 -3.00 1.76 -7.63
N ASP A 136 -3.06 1.99 -6.34
CA ASP A 136 -3.73 3.16 -5.76
C ASP A 136 -2.68 4.14 -5.20
N ILE A 137 -3.03 5.42 -5.18
CA ILE A 137 -2.23 6.45 -4.49
C ILE A 137 -3.10 7.09 -3.41
N ILE A 138 -2.60 7.11 -2.17
CA ILE A 138 -3.10 8.03 -1.15
C ILE A 138 -2.14 9.22 -1.07
N ALA A 139 -2.66 10.42 -1.25
CA ALA A 139 -1.93 11.66 -0.98
C ALA A 139 -2.59 12.40 0.19
N ILE A 140 -1.77 12.74 1.20
CA ILE A 140 -2.20 13.46 2.40
C ILE A 140 -1.55 14.85 2.39
N ASP A 141 -2.37 15.89 2.37
CA ASP A 141 -1.96 17.29 2.31
C ASP A 141 -2.80 18.10 3.31
N ASP A 142 -2.17 18.92 4.14
CA ASP A 142 -2.84 19.71 5.20
C ASP A 142 -3.91 18.91 6.01
N GLY A 143 -3.55 17.70 6.44
CA GLY A 143 -4.43 16.78 7.17
C GLY A 143 -5.55 16.11 6.34
N LYS A 144 -5.81 16.58 5.11
CA LYS A 144 -6.82 16.03 4.20
C LYS A 144 -6.24 14.83 3.45
N LEU A 145 -6.98 13.72 3.46
CA LEU A 145 -6.64 12.52 2.71
C LEU A 145 -7.36 12.54 1.35
N SER A 146 -6.62 12.29 0.28
CA SER A 146 -7.13 12.04 -1.06
C SER A 146 -6.69 10.66 -1.53
N TRP A 147 -7.60 9.87 -2.08
CA TRP A 147 -7.36 8.50 -2.56
C TRP A 147 -7.71 8.44 -4.05
N VAL A 148 -6.69 8.23 -4.89
CA VAL A 148 -6.87 7.95 -6.32
C VAL A 148 -6.72 6.46 -6.52
N ARG A 149 -7.79 5.81 -6.99
CA ARG A 149 -7.79 4.39 -7.34
C ARG A 149 -7.31 4.19 -8.78
N ASP A 150 -6.70 3.04 -9.05
CA ASP A 150 -6.21 2.62 -10.38
C ASP A 150 -5.32 3.66 -11.09
N ALA A 151 -4.47 4.31 -10.30
CA ALA A 151 -3.70 5.48 -10.68
C ALA A 151 -2.51 5.18 -11.62
N ILE A 152 -2.01 3.94 -11.65
CA ILE A 152 -0.89 3.53 -12.51
C ILE A 152 -1.34 2.38 -13.42
N GLN A 153 -1.58 2.72 -14.69
CA GLN A 153 -1.74 1.78 -15.79
C GLN A 153 -0.36 1.25 -16.22
N ALA A 154 -0.20 -0.06 -16.42
CA ALA A 154 1.09 -0.70 -16.74
C ALA A 154 0.96 -2.04 -17.51
#